data_AF-A0A2G9P3T3-F1
#
_entry.id   AF-A0A2G9P3T3-F1
#
_cell.length_a   1.000
_cell.length_b   1.000
_cell.length_c   1.000
_cell.angle_alpha   90.00
_cell.angle_beta   90.00
_cell.angle_gamma   90.00
#
_symmetry.space_group_name_H-M   'P 1'
#
loop_
_entity.id
_entity.type
_entity.pdbx_description
1 polymer ?
#
loop_
_entity_poly.entity_id
_entity_poly.type
_entity_poly.pdbx_seq_one_letter_code
_entity_poly.pdbx_strand_id
1 'polypeptide(L)'
;GGLIIMPDSTIGSVLHAINTLLDQSCVLSETLYTFLASNCYSIFNCLLTMEKDAEHVQKRDNLWGECISLFSMLPNVLKLMLQNLQVSRACQEELPVIAQLLRLLLQNPQLRSHMMTNAFLVQQTLQDVMNLKSCEIQEQWLTDLQYCFNVYLSKQIQE
;
A
#
# COMPACT_ATOMS: atom_id res chain seq x y z
N GLY A 1 0.34 15.81 21.50
CA GLY A 1 0.88 14.53 21.97
C GLY A 1 2.05 14.18 21.10
N GLY A 2 3.21 13.86 21.68
CA GLY A 2 4.41 13.53 20.91
C GLY A 2 4.18 12.27 20.09
N LEU A 3 4.39 12.36 18.78
CA LEU A 3 4.45 11.19 17.90
C LEU A 3 5.71 10.41 18.28
N ILE A 4 5.54 9.25 18.91
CA ILE A 4 6.64 8.34 19.16
C ILE A 4 7.06 7.78 17.80
N ILE A 5 8.20 8.22 17.29
CA ILE A 5 8.81 7.69 16.08
C ILE A 5 9.34 6.31 16.43
N MET A 6 8.72 5.25 15.91
CA MET A 6 9.19 3.89 16.11
C MET A 6 10.24 3.53 15.05
N PRO A 7 11.33 2.84 15.42
CA PRO A 7 12.26 2.30 14.44
C PRO A 7 11.59 1.25 13.54
N ASP A 8 11.95 1.20 12.26
CA ASP A 8 11.43 0.24 11.29
C ASP A 8 11.61 -1.23 11.73
N SER A 9 12.67 -1.52 12.48
CA SER A 9 12.89 -2.85 13.08
C SER A 9 11.83 -3.21 14.11
N THR A 10 11.38 -2.24 14.91
CA THR A 10 10.31 -2.43 15.90
C THR A 10 8.98 -2.65 15.19
N ILE A 11 8.68 -1.86 14.16
CA ILE A 11 7.46 -2.01 13.36
C ILE A 11 7.45 -3.38 12.67
N GLY A 12 8.57 -3.77 12.06
CA GLY A 12 8.72 -5.09 11.42
C GLY A 12 8.49 -6.25 12.39
N SER A 13 9.06 -6.19 13.59
CA SER A 13 8.81 -7.23 14.62
C SER A 13 7.36 -7.26 15.08
N VAL A 14 6.69 -6.11 15.19
CA VAL A 14 5.26 -6.05 15.54
C VAL A 14 4.41 -6.66 14.43
N LEU A 15 4.67 -6.33 13.17
CA LEU A 15 3.97 -6.93 12.02
C LEU A 15 4.16 -8.45 11.97
N HIS A 16 5.40 -8.91 12.15
CA HIS A 16 5.72 -10.33 12.18
C HIS A 16 5.01 -11.06 13.32
N ALA A 17 5.02 -10.49 14.53
CA ALA A 17 4.31 -11.05 15.67
C ALA A 17 2.79 -11.11 15.41
N ILE A 18 2.23 -10.08 14.81
CA ILE A 18 0.81 -10.01 14.43
C ILE A 18 0.47 -11.08 13.40
N ASN A 19 1.26 -11.23 12.33
CA ASN A 19 1.08 -12.27 11.32
C ASN A 19 1.24 -13.69 11.88
N THR A 20 2.06 -13.87 12.92
CA THR A 20 2.32 -15.18 13.52
C THR A 20 1.29 -15.55 14.59
N LEU A 21 0.80 -14.56 15.35
CA LEU A 21 -0.05 -14.77 16.53
C LEU A 21 -1.54 -14.62 16.24
N LEU A 22 -1.93 -13.86 15.22
CA LEU A 22 -3.34 -13.69 14.90
C LEU A 22 -3.86 -14.87 14.09
N ASP A 23 -4.93 -15.46 14.60
CA ASP A 23 -5.83 -16.29 13.81
C ASP A 23 -6.80 -15.39 13.01
N GLN A 24 -7.27 -15.89 11.87
CA GLN A 24 -8.24 -15.22 10.97
C GLN A 24 -9.56 -14.87 11.69
N SER A 25 -9.82 -15.49 12.84
CA SER A 25 -10.99 -15.27 13.70
C SER A 25 -10.85 -14.09 14.67
N CYS A 26 -9.66 -13.49 14.79
CA CYS A 26 -9.40 -12.45 15.78
C CYS A 26 -9.99 -11.09 15.37
N VAL A 27 -10.86 -10.54 16.21
CA VAL A 27 -11.44 -9.20 16.03
C VAL A 27 -10.52 -8.17 16.67
N LEU A 28 -9.82 -7.41 15.85
CA LEU A 28 -8.98 -6.31 16.32
C LEU A 28 -9.83 -5.06 16.60
N SER A 29 -9.34 -4.20 17.51
CA SER A 29 -9.94 -2.88 17.72
C SER A 29 -9.70 -1.98 16.51
N GLU A 30 -10.60 -1.02 16.30
CA GLU A 30 -10.46 0.00 15.24
C GLU A 30 -9.13 0.74 15.33
N THR A 31 -8.70 1.10 16.56
CA THR A 31 -7.41 1.75 16.81
C THR A 31 -6.23 0.92 16.31
N LEU A 32 -6.27 -0.40 16.48
CA LEU A 32 -5.22 -1.29 16.01
C LEU A 32 -5.22 -1.42 14.49
N TYR A 33 -6.40 -1.48 13.85
CA TYR A 33 -6.51 -1.45 12.39
C TYR A 33 -5.92 -0.15 11.81
N THR A 34 -6.26 1.01 12.37
CA THR A 34 -5.73 2.31 11.92
C THR A 34 -4.22 2.40 12.16
N PHE A 35 -3.74 1.91 13.31
CA PHE A 35 -2.31 1.84 13.60
C PHE A 35 -1.59 0.99 12.56
N LEU A 36 -2.06 -0.22 12.29
CA LEU A 36 -1.45 -1.13 11.31
C LEU A 36 -1.44 -0.53 9.91
N ALA A 37 -2.56 0.04 9.47
CA ALA A 37 -2.65 0.69 8.18
C ALA A 37 -1.62 1.84 8.03
N SER A 38 -1.48 2.66 9.07
CA SER A 38 -0.52 3.79 9.10
C SER A 38 0.93 3.31 9.09
N ASN A 39 1.22 2.22 9.82
CA ASN A 39 2.56 1.62 9.85
C ASN A 39 2.92 0.98 8.51
N CYS A 40 2.01 0.22 7.90
CA CYS A 40 2.23 -0.36 6.57
C CYS A 40 2.48 0.74 5.53
N TYR A 41 1.70 1.82 5.54
CA TYR A 41 1.93 2.95 4.65
C TYR A 41 3.33 3.57 4.87
N SER A 42 3.70 3.82 6.14
CA SER A 42 5.00 4.40 6.47
C SER A 42 6.16 3.50 6.03
N ILE A 43 6.03 2.18 6.22
CA ILE A 43 7.00 1.19 5.73
C ILE A 43 7.09 1.27 4.21
N PHE A 44 5.97 1.17 3.48
CA PHE A 44 6.01 1.23 2.03
C PHE A 44 6.65 2.51 1.52
N ASN A 45 6.32 3.66 2.13
CA ASN A 45 6.92 4.92 1.77
C ASN A 45 8.44 4.90 1.99
N CYS A 46 8.91 4.37 3.12
CA CYS A 46 10.33 4.15 3.38
C CYS A 46 10.95 3.22 2.31
N LEU A 47 10.40 2.04 2.09
CA LEU A 47 10.92 1.04 1.15
C LEU A 47 10.99 1.54 -0.30
N LEU A 48 10.08 2.43 -0.69
CA LEU A 48 10.02 3.01 -2.04
C LEU A 48 10.90 4.24 -2.22
N THR A 49 11.27 4.93 -1.13
CA THR A 49 12.14 6.12 -1.15
C THR A 49 13.60 5.81 -0.82
N MET A 50 13.89 4.65 -0.22
CA MET A 50 15.24 4.19 0.04
C MET A 50 16.04 3.93 -1.26
N GLU A 51 17.31 4.32 -1.25
CA GLU A 51 18.27 3.94 -2.30
C GLU A 51 18.45 2.41 -2.33
N LYS A 52 18.57 1.85 -3.54
CA LYS A 52 18.62 0.40 -3.76
C LYS A 52 20.03 -0.16 -3.48
N ASP A 53 20.48 -0.08 -2.24
CA ASP A 53 21.72 -0.72 -1.80
C ASP A 53 21.51 -2.20 -1.47
N ALA A 54 22.46 -3.04 -1.89
CA ALA A 54 22.35 -4.50 -1.84
C ALA A 54 22.14 -5.06 -0.43
N GLU A 55 22.69 -4.41 0.61
CA GLU A 55 22.54 -4.82 2.02
C GLU A 55 21.11 -4.56 2.55
N HIS A 56 20.40 -3.59 1.99
CA HIS A 56 19.05 -3.23 2.41
C HIS A 56 17.96 -3.99 1.64
N VAL A 57 18.31 -4.66 0.54
CA VAL A 57 17.37 -5.43 -0.30
C VAL A 57 16.68 -6.55 0.49
N GLN A 58 17.43 -7.38 1.21
CA GLN A 58 16.84 -8.51 1.95
C GLN A 58 15.89 -8.04 3.06
N LYS A 59 16.27 -6.99 3.78
CA LYS A 59 15.44 -6.42 4.85
C LYS A 59 14.16 -5.79 4.29
N ARG A 60 14.27 -5.11 3.15
CA ARG A 60 13.12 -4.54 2.42
C ARG A 60 12.15 -5.63 1.99
N ASP A 61 12.67 -6.70 1.38
CA ASP A 61 11.83 -7.77 0.83
C ASP A 61 11.10 -8.52 1.96
N ASN A 62 11.74 -8.67 3.13
CA ASN A 62 11.09 -9.20 4.33
C ASN A 62 9.96 -8.29 4.81
N LEU A 63 10.21 -6.98 5.01
CA LEU A 63 9.18 -6.03 5.47
C LEU A 63 8.03 -5.89 4.47
N TRP A 64 8.34 -5.92 3.18
CA TRP A 64 7.34 -5.96 2.12
C TRP A 64 6.46 -7.19 2.27
N GLY A 65 7.07 -8.38 2.40
CA GLY A 65 6.36 -9.64 2.61
C GLY A 65 5.43 -9.63 3.82
N GLU A 66 5.90 -9.09 4.96
CA GLU A 66 5.09 -8.97 6.17
C GLU A 66 3.85 -8.07 5.96
N CYS A 67 4.00 -6.95 5.24
CA CYS A 67 2.87 -6.07 4.93
C CYS A 67 1.85 -6.75 3.99
N ILE A 68 2.33 -7.47 2.96
CA ILE A 68 1.45 -8.22 2.06
C ILE A 68 0.71 -9.32 2.82
N SER A 69 1.41 -10.09 3.67
CA SER A 69 0.79 -11.15 4.47
C SER A 69 -0.28 -10.59 5.41
N LEU A 70 0.00 -9.43 6.02
CA LEU A 70 -0.97 -8.76 6.89
C LEU A 70 -2.23 -8.37 6.11
N PHE A 71 -2.08 -7.82 4.90
CA PHE A 71 -3.21 -7.42 4.07
C PHE A 71 -4.04 -8.60 3.58
N SER A 72 -3.41 -9.73 3.28
CA SER A 72 -4.12 -10.97 2.94
C SER A 72 -4.87 -11.55 4.14
N MET A 73 -4.31 -11.45 5.35
CA MET A 73 -4.98 -11.92 6.57
C MET A 73 -6.07 -10.96 7.04
N LEU A 74 -5.86 -9.65 6.91
CA LEU A 74 -6.72 -8.58 7.41
C LEU A 74 -7.06 -7.58 6.30
N PRO A 75 -8.05 -7.88 5.45
CA PRO A 75 -8.42 -7.04 4.30
C PRO A 75 -8.86 -5.62 4.69
N ASN A 76 -9.36 -5.46 5.92
CA ASN A 76 -9.74 -4.15 6.46
C ASN A 76 -8.53 -3.24 6.68
N VAL A 77 -7.33 -3.78 6.98
CA VAL A 77 -6.10 -2.99 7.07
C VAL A 77 -5.76 -2.41 5.70
N LEU A 78 -5.83 -3.22 4.64
CA LEU A 78 -5.60 -2.78 3.26
C LEU A 78 -6.58 -1.67 2.88
N LYS A 79 -7.88 -1.88 3.15
CA LYS A 79 -8.93 -0.90 2.89
C LYS A 79 -8.64 0.44 3.57
N LEU A 80 -8.32 0.41 4.87
CA LEU A 80 -8.00 1.62 5.63
C LEU A 80 -6.73 2.30 5.14
N MET A 81 -5.70 1.54 4.76
CA MET A 81 -4.48 2.09 4.19
C MET A 81 -4.80 2.84 2.89
N LEU A 82 -5.56 2.22 1.99
CA LEU A 82 -6.00 2.85 0.73
C LEU A 82 -6.81 4.13 0.97
N GLN A 83 -7.73 4.12 1.94
CA GLN A 83 -8.49 5.32 2.32
C GLN A 83 -7.59 6.44 2.87
N ASN A 84 -6.53 6.07 3.58
CA ASN A 84 -5.59 7.00 4.20
C ASN A 84 -4.50 7.51 3.24
N LEU A 85 -4.45 7.04 1.99
CA LEU A 85 -3.48 7.52 1.00
C LEU A 85 -3.59 9.03 0.71
N GLN A 86 -4.64 9.71 1.22
CA GLN A 86 -4.83 11.18 1.23
C GLN A 86 -4.33 11.86 -0.05
N VAL A 87 -4.60 11.24 -1.20
CA VAL A 87 -4.00 11.63 -2.47
C VAL A 87 -4.32 13.09 -2.78
N SER A 88 -5.54 13.54 -2.46
CA SER A 88 -6.01 14.93 -2.59
C SER A 88 -5.22 15.98 -1.78
N ARG A 89 -4.40 15.55 -0.82
CA ARG A 89 -3.55 16.40 0.02
C ARG A 89 -2.06 16.13 -0.19
N ALA A 90 -1.71 15.12 -0.98
CA ALA A 90 -0.33 14.74 -1.25
C ALA A 90 0.39 15.82 -2.07
N CYS A 91 1.67 16.05 -1.76
CA CYS A 91 2.50 16.92 -2.57
C CYS A 91 2.84 16.24 -3.91
N GLN A 92 3.21 17.02 -4.94
CA GLN A 92 3.54 16.45 -6.26
C GLN A 92 4.67 15.42 -6.21
N GLU A 93 5.61 15.58 -5.29
CA GLU A 93 6.75 14.69 -5.06
C GLU A 93 6.33 13.33 -4.47
N GLU A 94 5.18 13.26 -3.80
CA GLU A 94 4.66 12.04 -3.19
C GLU A 94 3.85 11.20 -4.19
N LEU A 95 3.29 11.83 -5.23
CA LEU A 95 2.44 11.15 -6.22
C LEU A 95 3.15 9.98 -6.94
N PRO A 96 4.42 10.08 -7.38
CA PRO A 96 5.13 8.95 -7.98
C PRO A 96 5.29 7.77 -7.01
N VAL A 97 5.50 8.04 -5.72
CA VAL A 97 5.65 7.00 -4.69
C VAL A 97 4.31 6.31 -4.44
N ILE A 98 3.23 7.08 -4.32
CA ILE A 98 1.86 6.56 -4.18
C ILE A 98 1.47 5.73 -5.42
N ALA A 99 1.78 6.22 -6.62
CA ALA A 99 1.53 5.51 -7.87
C ALA A 99 2.29 4.19 -7.93
N GLN A 100 3.57 4.19 -7.57
CA GLN A 100 4.40 2.99 -7.52
C GLN A 100 3.86 1.98 -6.50
N LEU A 101 3.43 2.43 -5.32
CA LEU A 101 2.78 1.59 -4.32
C LEU A 101 1.52 0.93 -4.87
N LEU A 102 0.59 1.72 -5.42
CA LEU A 102 -0.65 1.21 -6.01
C LEU A 102 -0.37 0.19 -7.11
N ARG A 103 0.62 0.46 -7.97
CA ARG A 103 1.05 -0.45 -9.03
C ARG A 103 1.49 -1.81 -8.46
N LEU A 104 2.35 -1.79 -7.46
CA LEU A 104 2.89 -3.01 -6.85
C LEU A 104 1.81 -3.81 -6.11
N LEU A 105 0.88 -3.14 -5.45
CA LEU A 105 -0.24 -3.80 -4.78
C LEU A 105 -1.23 -4.42 -5.78
N LEU A 106 -1.55 -3.73 -6.88
CA LEU A 106 -2.39 -4.25 -7.97
C LEU A 106 -1.77 -5.46 -8.68
N GLN A 107 -0.44 -5.47 -8.80
CA GLN A 107 0.29 -6.57 -9.43
C GLN A 107 0.47 -7.78 -8.51
N ASN A 108 0.17 -7.65 -7.21
CA ASN A 108 0.36 -8.73 -6.25
C ASN A 108 -0.81 -9.75 -6.32
N PRO A 109 -0.55 -11.02 -6.69
CA PRO A 109 -1.60 -12.03 -6.80
C PRO A 109 -2.33 -12.31 -5.48
N GLN A 110 -1.63 -12.20 -4.34
CA GLN A 110 -2.19 -12.49 -3.01
C GLN A 110 -3.22 -11.46 -2.57
N LEU A 111 -3.15 -10.24 -3.10
CA LEU A 111 -4.08 -9.16 -2.79
C LEU A 111 -5.23 -9.04 -3.80
N ARG A 112 -5.17 -9.77 -4.92
CA ARG A 112 -6.13 -9.63 -6.02
C ARG A 112 -7.58 -9.72 -5.55
N SER A 113 -7.93 -10.74 -4.78
CA SER A 113 -9.31 -10.92 -4.29
C SER A 113 -9.76 -9.75 -3.41
N HIS A 114 -8.91 -9.26 -2.50
CA HIS A 114 -9.24 -8.13 -1.63
C HIS A 114 -9.30 -6.80 -2.38
N MET A 115 -8.46 -6.63 -3.41
CA MET A 115 -8.53 -5.48 -4.31
C MET A 115 -9.85 -5.50 -5.10
N MET A 116 -10.30 -6.67 -5.55
CA MET A 116 -11.59 -6.83 -6.24
C MET A 116 -12.76 -6.45 -5.33
N THR A 117 -12.75 -6.90 -4.08
CA THR A 117 -13.77 -6.51 -3.08
C THR A 117 -13.79 -5.00 -2.84
N ASN A 118 -12.63 -4.34 -2.95
CA ASN A 118 -12.50 -2.89 -2.77
C ASN A 118 -12.35 -2.14 -4.09
N ALA A 119 -12.85 -2.69 -5.21
CA ALA A 119 -12.62 -2.15 -6.55
C ALA A 119 -12.97 -0.66 -6.67
N PHE A 120 -14.10 -0.24 -6.11
CA PHE A 120 -14.51 1.16 -6.12
C PHE A 120 -13.50 2.08 -5.43
N LEU A 121 -13.01 1.69 -4.24
CA LEU A 121 -12.02 2.47 -3.49
C LEU A 121 -10.69 2.57 -4.24
N VAL A 122 -10.26 1.45 -4.84
CA VAL A 122 -9.04 1.39 -5.66
C VAL A 122 -9.18 2.31 -6.88
N GLN A 123 -10.31 2.23 -7.59
CA GLN A 123 -10.62 3.08 -8.74
C GLN A 123 -10.63 4.56 -8.35
N GLN A 124 -11.28 4.91 -7.24
CA GLN A 124 -11.35 6.29 -6.75
C GLN A 124 -9.96 6.82 -6.40
N THR A 125 -9.16 6.04 -5.66
CA THR A 125 -7.79 6.44 -5.29
C THR A 125 -6.92 6.68 -6.53
N LEU A 126 -7.04 5.80 -7.54
CA LEU A 126 -6.31 5.95 -8.81
C LEU A 126 -6.78 7.17 -9.59
N GLN A 127 -8.10 7.40 -9.63
CA GLN A 127 -8.66 8.56 -10.30
C GLN A 127 -8.20 9.86 -9.64
N ASP A 128 -8.10 9.90 -8.31
CA ASP A 128 -7.58 11.04 -7.56
C ASP A 128 -6.11 11.30 -7.91
N VAL A 129 -5.27 10.26 -8.01
CA VAL A 129 -3.86 10.38 -8.46
C VAL A 129 -3.80 10.98 -9.88
N MET A 130 -4.66 10.50 -10.78
CA MET A 130 -4.69 10.99 -12.17
C MET A 130 -5.22 12.43 -12.29
N ASN A 131 -6.16 12.83 -11.44
CA ASN A 131 -6.80 14.14 -11.47
C ASN A 131 -5.93 15.27 -10.93
N LEU A 132 -5.01 14.98 -10.01
CA LEU A 132 -4.12 15.98 -9.38
C LEU A 132 -2.96 16.43 -10.27
N LYS A 133 -2.93 15.98 -11.53
CA LYS A 133 -1.91 16.35 -12.49
C LYS A 133 -1.94 17.86 -12.74
N SER A 134 -0.85 18.56 -12.42
CA SER A 134 -0.68 19.99 -12.76
C SER A 134 0.54 20.30 -13.63
N CYS A 135 1.17 19.30 -14.27
CA CYS A 135 2.34 19.55 -15.13
C CYS A 135 2.12 19.04 -16.57
N GLU A 136 2.57 19.86 -17.52
CA GLU A 136 2.39 19.75 -18.97
C GLU A 136 3.08 18.51 -19.58
N ILE A 137 3.95 17.84 -18.84
CA ILE A 137 4.69 16.65 -19.27
C ILE A 137 3.96 15.39 -18.76
N GLN A 138 3.67 14.45 -19.64
CA GLN A 138 3.17 13.13 -19.25
C GLN A 138 4.32 12.31 -18.67
N GLU A 139 4.32 12.16 -17.33
CA GLU A 139 5.36 11.42 -16.63
C GLU A 139 5.18 9.89 -16.82
N GLN A 140 6.29 9.17 -17.00
CA GLN A 140 6.27 7.73 -17.32
C GLN A 140 5.53 6.88 -16.27
N TRP A 141 5.64 7.23 -14.99
CA TRP A 141 4.96 6.51 -13.91
C TRP A 141 3.44 6.56 -14.04
N LEU A 142 2.88 7.64 -14.61
CA LEU A 142 1.45 7.79 -14.82
C LEU A 142 0.97 6.84 -15.92
N THR A 143 1.73 6.73 -17.02
CA THR A 143 1.47 5.80 -18.11
C THR A 143 1.54 4.35 -17.60
N ASP A 144 2.55 4.03 -16.79
CA ASP A 144 2.70 2.70 -16.19
C ASP A 144 1.53 2.36 -15.24
N LEU A 145 1.09 3.34 -14.44
CA LEU A 145 -0.05 3.19 -13.53
C LEU A 145 -1.35 2.95 -14.31
N GLN A 146 -1.60 3.76 -15.34
CA GLN A 146 -2.76 3.61 -16.23
C GLN A 146 -2.77 2.25 -16.92
N TYR A 147 -1.63 1.78 -17.41
CA TYR A 147 -1.50 0.45 -18.00
C TYR A 147 -1.85 -0.64 -16.98
N CYS A 148 -1.27 -0.59 -15.78
CA CYS A 148 -1.52 -1.58 -14.74
C CYS A 148 -2.99 -1.59 -14.30
N PHE A 149 -3.60 -0.41 -14.20
CA PHE A 149 -5.02 -0.29 -13.91
C PHE A 149 -5.89 -0.88 -15.01
N ASN A 150 -5.59 -0.62 -16.29
CA ASN A 150 -6.34 -1.19 -17.41
C ASN A 150 -6.23 -2.72 -17.48
N VAL A 151 -5.05 -3.27 -17.18
CA VAL A 151 -4.86 -4.72 -17.06
C VAL A 151 -5.67 -5.28 -15.88
N TYR A 152 -5.70 -4.57 -14.76
CA TYR A 152 -6.51 -4.94 -13.60
C TYR A 152 -8.00 -4.91 -13.92
N LEU A 153 -8.52 -3.84 -14.54
CA LEU A 153 -9.91 -3.71 -14.98
C LEU A 153 -10.31 -4.80 -15.98
N SER A 154 -9.44 -5.10 -16.95
CA SER A 154 -9.70 -6.13 -17.95
C SER A 154 -9.88 -7.52 -17.32
N LYS A 155 -9.17 -7.78 -16.21
CA LYS A 155 -9.34 -9.00 -15.42
C LYS A 155 -10.64 -9.01 -14.61
N GLN A 156 -11.24 -7.86 -14.32
CA GLN A 156 -12.57 -7.79 -13.67
C GLN A 156 -13.70 -8.18 -14.61
N ILE A 157 -13.56 -7.95 -15.91
CA ILE A 157 -14.61 -8.21 -16.91
C ILE A 157 -14.69 -9.71 -17.28
N GLN A 158 -13.67 -10.49 -16.92
CA GLN A 158 -13.55 -11.92 -17.26
C GLN A 158 -13.96 -12.88 -16.12
N GLU A 159 -14.36 -12.36 -14.96
CA GLU A 159 -14.94 -13.11 -13.82
C GLU A 159 -16.43 -12.80 -13.68
#